data_AF-A0A421DD15-F1
#
_entry.id   AF-A0A421DD15-F1
#
_cell.length_a   1.000
_cell.length_b   1.000
_cell.length_c   1.000
_cell.angle_alpha   90.00
_cell.angle_beta   90.00
_cell.angle_gamma   90.00
#
_symmetry.space_group_name_H-M   'P 1'
#
loop_
_entity.id
_entity.type
_entity.pdbx_description
1 polymer ?
#
loop_
_entity_poly.entity_id
_entity_poly.type
_entity_poly.pdbx_seq_one_letter_code
_entity_poly.pdbx_strand_id
1 'polypeptide(L)'
;MIFTDLKRRYQHAQTQVTLAKLKEKAASDRKKEPESAKTYETRIGNYEREQTKGIAILHRIKALETLSAEDTGKSDYNGSDPPPYTSTKIDKKISELKILYREHLGTLQDLLVWQPKGGHASPYREFEFLIATHNEKGQTLAWEKHQYDCAMRGGCCGRAYGCCSQPLQELYIPLSNRKQKKGGVYGHCTRECLCCNRFHGCYDPDARLPEIDPAFRKAVAG
;
A
#
# COMPACT_ATOMS: atom_id res chain seq x y z
N MET A 1 -15.78 21.76 20.51
CA MET A 1 -15.16 20.43 20.40
C MET A 1 -16.15 19.25 20.49
N ILE A 2 -17.28 19.36 21.21
CA ILE A 2 -18.24 18.24 21.34
C ILE A 2 -18.96 17.90 20.01
N PHE A 3 -19.40 18.91 19.24
CA PHE A 3 -20.08 18.70 17.96
C PHE A 3 -19.22 18.02 16.89
N THR A 4 -17.92 18.29 16.88
CA THR A 4 -16.97 17.67 15.95
C THR A 4 -16.72 16.20 16.25
N ASP A 5 -16.74 15.81 17.53
CA ASP A 5 -16.60 14.41 17.95
C ASP A 5 -17.90 13.63 17.70
N LEU A 6 -19.06 14.22 18.00
CA LEU A 6 -20.36 13.60 17.72
C LEU A 6 -20.56 13.31 16.22
N LYS A 7 -20.23 14.29 15.36
CA LYS A 7 -20.30 14.14 13.89
C LYS A 7 -19.39 13.01 13.39
N ARG A 8 -18.19 12.89 13.95
CA ARG A 8 -17.22 11.85 13.63
C ARG A 8 -17.72 10.46 14.00
N ARG A 9 -18.21 10.28 15.23
CA ARG A 9 -18.80 9.01 15.68
C ARG A 9 -19.99 8.60 14.83
N TYR A 10 -20.83 9.57 14.46
CA TYR A 10 -21.96 9.32 13.56
C TYR A 10 -21.52 8.88 12.17
N GLN A 11 -20.55 9.55 11.56
CA GLN A 11 -19.98 9.16 10.27
C GLN A 11 -19.37 7.75 10.33
N HIS A 12 -18.59 7.45 11.37
CA HIS A 12 -18.05 6.11 11.57
C HIS A 12 -19.17 5.05 11.69
N ALA A 13 -20.21 5.32 12.49
CA ALA A 13 -21.36 4.42 12.62
C ALA A 13 -22.08 4.20 11.28
N GLN A 14 -22.30 5.26 10.50
CA GLN A 14 -22.89 5.15 9.15
C GLN A 14 -22.03 4.30 8.21
N THR A 15 -20.70 4.47 8.26
CA THR A 15 -19.75 3.66 7.48
C THR A 15 -19.87 2.18 7.86
N GLN A 16 -19.91 1.86 9.16
CA GLN A 16 -20.04 0.47 9.61
C GLN A 16 -21.38 -0.16 9.21
N VAL A 17 -22.48 0.59 9.34
CA VAL A 17 -23.80 0.15 8.89
C VAL A 17 -23.82 -0.12 7.38
N THR A 18 -23.20 0.76 6.59
CA THR A 18 -23.13 0.61 5.13
C THR A 18 -22.31 -0.63 4.76
N LEU A 19 -21.14 -0.82 5.39
CA LEU A 19 -20.29 -1.98 5.16
C LEU A 19 -20.99 -3.30 5.53
N ALA A 20 -21.72 -3.33 6.64
CA ALA A 20 -22.47 -4.52 7.06
C ALA A 20 -23.55 -4.89 6.03
N LYS A 21 -24.32 -3.91 5.54
CA LYS A 21 -25.33 -4.13 4.49
C LYS A 21 -24.72 -4.63 3.18
N LEU A 22 -23.58 -4.07 2.77
CA LEU A 22 -22.86 -4.50 1.57
C LEU A 22 -22.38 -5.95 1.70
N LYS A 23 -21.83 -6.34 2.86
CA LYS A 23 -21.40 -7.72 3.14
C LYS A 23 -22.55 -8.71 3.09
N GLU A 24 -23.68 -8.38 3.70
CA GLU A 24 -24.87 -9.24 3.69
C GLU A 24 -25.38 -9.43 2.26
N LYS A 25 -25.48 -8.34 1.48
CA LYS A 25 -25.91 -8.39 0.10
C LYS A 25 -24.91 -9.15 -0.78
N ALA A 26 -23.60 -8.98 -0.58
CA ALA A 26 -22.56 -9.74 -1.26
C ALA A 26 -22.67 -11.25 -0.98
N ALA A 27 -22.94 -11.64 0.26
CA ALA A 27 -23.17 -13.04 0.62
C ALA A 27 -24.44 -13.61 -0.03
N SER A 28 -25.52 -12.84 -0.10
CA SER A 28 -26.75 -13.22 -0.82
C SER A 28 -26.49 -13.36 -2.33
N ASP A 29 -25.84 -12.38 -2.95
CA ASP A 29 -25.59 -12.37 -4.40
C ASP A 29 -24.66 -13.52 -4.82
N ARG A 30 -23.64 -13.87 -4.01
CA ARG A 30 -22.81 -15.07 -4.22
C ARG A 30 -23.62 -16.36 -4.33
N LYS A 31 -24.69 -16.48 -3.55
CA LYS A 31 -25.57 -17.67 -3.58
C LYS A 31 -26.49 -17.66 -4.80
N LYS A 32 -26.94 -16.48 -5.22
CA LYS A 32 -27.88 -16.32 -6.36
C LYS A 32 -27.18 -16.41 -7.71
N GLU A 33 -26.01 -15.80 -7.83
CA GLU A 33 -25.27 -15.60 -9.08
C GLU A 33 -23.78 -15.97 -8.90
N PRO A 34 -23.47 -17.26 -8.64
CA PRO A 34 -22.12 -17.69 -8.28
C PRO A 34 -21.07 -17.42 -9.36
N GLU A 35 -21.40 -17.59 -10.64
CA GLU A 35 -20.47 -17.35 -11.76
C GLU A 35 -20.11 -15.87 -11.91
N SER A 36 -21.11 -14.99 -11.75
CA SER A 36 -20.90 -13.54 -11.72
C SER A 36 -20.02 -13.14 -10.53
N ALA A 37 -20.32 -13.67 -9.34
CA ALA A 37 -19.54 -13.42 -8.14
C ALA A 37 -18.08 -13.87 -8.29
N LYS A 38 -17.83 -15.05 -8.86
CA LYS A 38 -16.48 -15.56 -9.15
C LYS A 38 -15.71 -14.66 -10.12
N THR A 39 -16.39 -14.13 -11.13
CA THR A 39 -15.81 -13.15 -12.07
C THR A 39 -15.39 -11.88 -11.32
N TYR A 40 -16.22 -11.39 -10.41
CA TYR A 40 -15.92 -10.21 -9.60
C TYR A 40 -14.73 -10.45 -8.66
N GLU A 41 -14.71 -11.58 -7.97
CA GLU A 41 -13.63 -11.96 -7.06
C GLU A 41 -12.30 -12.14 -7.79
N THR A 42 -12.30 -12.72 -8.98
CA THR A 42 -11.10 -12.83 -9.82
C THR A 42 -10.54 -11.44 -10.13
N ARG A 43 -11.41 -10.49 -10.44
CA ARG A 43 -11.00 -9.11 -10.76
C ARG A 43 -10.53 -8.34 -9.52
N ILE A 44 -11.22 -8.48 -8.39
CA ILE A 44 -10.79 -7.94 -7.10
C ILE A 44 -9.39 -8.47 -6.76
N GLY A 45 -9.17 -9.78 -6.91
CA GLY A 45 -7.86 -10.39 -6.70
C GLY A 45 -6.77 -9.88 -7.65
N ASN A 46 -7.11 -9.55 -8.90
CA ASN A 46 -6.17 -8.88 -9.81
C ASN A 46 -5.79 -7.50 -9.29
N TYR A 47 -6.76 -6.71 -8.84
CA TYR A 47 -6.51 -5.39 -8.24
C TYR A 47 -5.64 -5.50 -6.99
N GLU A 48 -5.97 -6.39 -6.06
CA GLU A 48 -5.21 -6.57 -4.81
C GLU A 48 -3.76 -7.01 -5.08
N ARG A 49 -3.54 -7.89 -6.07
CA ARG A 49 -2.19 -8.30 -6.50
C ARG A 49 -1.39 -7.12 -7.07
N GLU A 50 -2.02 -6.34 -7.94
CA GLU A 50 -1.38 -5.17 -8.55
C GLU A 50 -1.11 -4.10 -7.49
N GLN A 51 -2.06 -3.82 -6.59
CA GLN A 51 -1.88 -2.90 -5.47
C GLN A 51 -0.71 -3.33 -4.56
N THR A 52 -0.61 -4.64 -4.26
CA THR A 52 0.51 -5.18 -3.48
C THR A 52 1.85 -4.98 -4.19
N LYS A 53 1.90 -5.11 -5.53
CA LYS A 53 3.09 -4.81 -6.33
C LYS A 53 3.46 -3.32 -6.21
N GLY A 54 2.50 -2.41 -6.33
CA GLY A 54 2.70 -0.97 -6.11
C GLY A 54 3.29 -0.63 -4.75
N ILE A 55 2.72 -1.21 -3.69
CA ILE A 55 3.23 -1.07 -2.31
C ILE A 55 4.67 -1.59 -2.20
N ALA A 56 4.98 -2.73 -2.83
CA ALA A 56 6.33 -3.28 -2.84
C ALA A 56 7.33 -2.36 -3.55
N ILE A 57 6.94 -1.76 -4.68
CA ILE A 57 7.77 -0.76 -5.37
C ILE A 57 8.09 0.42 -4.46
N LEU A 58 7.08 0.98 -3.79
CA LEU A 58 7.27 2.12 -2.89
C LEU A 58 8.12 1.78 -1.66
N HIS A 59 7.94 0.58 -1.08
CA HIS A 59 8.80 0.11 -0.01
C HIS A 59 10.27 0.03 -0.45
N ARG A 60 10.54 -0.51 -1.66
CA ARG A 60 11.90 -0.59 -2.18
C ARG A 60 12.50 0.79 -2.45
N ILE A 61 11.73 1.72 -3.03
CA ILE A 61 12.16 3.11 -3.20
C ILE A 61 12.57 3.70 -1.85
N LYS A 62 11.70 3.59 -0.83
CA LYS A 62 11.98 4.13 0.51
C LYS A 62 13.19 3.48 1.18
N ALA A 63 13.40 2.18 0.96
CA ALA A 63 14.59 1.49 1.43
C ALA A 63 15.87 2.04 0.79
N LEU A 64 15.87 2.22 -0.53
CA LEU A 64 17.00 2.79 -1.27
C LEU A 64 17.28 4.26 -0.88
N GLU A 65 16.23 5.07 -0.69
CA GLU A 65 16.36 6.45 -0.21
C GLU A 65 16.98 6.50 1.20
N THR A 66 16.59 5.57 2.08
CA THR A 66 17.15 5.47 3.44
C THR A 66 18.64 5.11 3.40
N LEU A 67 19.04 4.15 2.57
CA LEU A 67 20.44 3.76 2.40
C LEU A 67 21.29 4.90 1.83
N SER A 68 20.77 5.63 0.84
CA SER A 68 21.46 6.81 0.27
C SER A 68 21.67 7.92 1.32
N ALA A 69 20.69 8.14 2.18
CA ALA A 69 20.80 9.10 3.28
C ALA A 69 21.81 8.66 4.36
N GLU A 70 21.87 7.37 4.69
CA GLU A 70 22.84 6.82 5.66
C GLU A 70 24.30 6.95 5.16
N ASP A 71 24.54 6.88 3.85
CA ASP A 71 25.87 7.06 3.25
C ASP A 71 26.33 8.52 3.25
N THR A 72 25.44 9.44 2.90
CA THR A 72 25.76 10.87 2.85
C THR A 72 25.98 11.48 4.24
N GLY A 73 25.40 10.89 5.30
CA GLY A 73 25.59 11.32 6.69
C GLY A 73 26.88 10.83 7.36
N LYS A 74 27.69 9.98 6.72
CA LYS A 74 28.92 9.39 7.28
C LYS A 74 30.22 9.99 6.72
N SER A 75 30.19 11.21 6.17
CA SER A 75 31.32 11.80 5.44
C SER A 75 32.51 12.30 6.28
N ASP A 76 32.61 11.96 7.57
CA ASP A 76 33.74 12.33 8.43
C ASP A 76 34.65 11.15 8.81
N TYR A 77 34.80 10.12 7.95
CA TYR A 77 35.70 8.99 8.23
C TYR A 77 36.81 8.82 7.19
N ASN A 78 38.03 9.13 7.64
CA ASN A 78 39.29 8.76 7.01
C ASN A 78 39.48 7.23 7.07
N GLY A 79 39.64 6.59 5.91
CA GLY A 79 40.32 5.29 5.79
C GLY A 79 39.49 4.03 6.06
N SER A 80 38.67 3.62 5.09
CA SER A 80 38.40 2.21 4.72
C SER A 80 37.48 2.20 3.49
N ASP A 81 37.56 1.13 2.69
CA ASP A 81 36.94 0.98 1.36
C ASP A 81 35.59 1.68 1.15
N PRO A 82 35.37 2.30 -0.03
CA PRO A 82 34.11 2.99 -0.32
C PRO A 82 32.90 2.06 -0.16
N PRO A 83 31.74 2.58 0.27
CA PRO A 83 30.49 1.82 0.25
C PRO A 83 30.31 1.16 -1.12
N PRO A 84 29.78 -0.06 -1.21
CA PRO A 84 29.69 -0.82 -2.47
C PRO A 84 28.73 -0.20 -3.51
N TYR A 85 28.19 0.99 -3.26
CA TYR A 85 27.32 1.74 -4.16
C TYR A 85 27.69 3.22 -4.24
N THR A 86 27.53 3.80 -5.43
CA THR A 86 27.58 5.25 -5.63
C THR A 86 26.15 5.79 -5.62
N SER A 87 25.92 7.02 -5.11
CA SER A 87 24.61 7.70 -5.16
C SER A 87 23.95 7.56 -6.54
N THR A 88 24.74 7.71 -7.60
CA THR A 88 24.28 7.58 -9.00
C THR A 88 23.68 6.22 -9.36
N LYS A 89 24.15 5.11 -8.78
CA LYS A 89 23.58 3.77 -9.00
C LYS A 89 22.24 3.62 -8.27
N ILE A 90 22.14 4.12 -7.03
CA ILE A 90 20.88 4.16 -6.28
C ILE A 90 19.84 5.01 -7.01
N ASP A 91 20.23 6.22 -7.42
CA ASP A 91 19.33 7.17 -8.08
C ASP A 91 18.78 6.61 -9.40
N LYS A 92 19.62 5.91 -10.16
CA LYS A 92 19.19 5.19 -11.37
C LYS A 92 18.14 4.12 -11.03
N LYS A 93 18.36 3.33 -9.98
CA LYS A 93 17.41 2.28 -9.55
C LYS A 93 16.10 2.85 -9.03
N ILE A 94 16.16 3.93 -8.26
CA ILE A 94 14.95 4.67 -7.83
C ILE A 94 14.18 5.18 -9.06
N SER A 95 14.88 5.70 -10.06
CA SER A 95 14.25 6.19 -11.29
C SER A 95 13.56 5.06 -12.09
N GLU A 96 14.21 3.90 -12.23
CA GLU A 96 13.61 2.70 -12.83
C GLU A 96 12.35 2.26 -12.08
N LEU A 97 12.39 2.25 -10.74
CA LEU A 97 11.24 1.90 -9.90
C LEU A 97 10.10 2.92 -10.02
N LYS A 98 10.40 4.22 -10.16
CA LYS A 98 9.38 5.27 -10.37
C LYS A 98 8.66 5.10 -11.71
N ILE A 99 9.36 4.69 -12.76
CA ILE A 99 8.74 4.35 -14.06
C ILE A 99 7.80 3.16 -13.88
N LEU A 100 8.27 2.09 -13.25
CA LEU A 100 7.46 0.90 -12.98
C LEU A 100 6.23 1.22 -12.10
N TYR A 101 6.38 2.12 -11.13
CA TYR A 101 5.26 2.60 -10.32
C TYR A 101 4.22 3.36 -11.16
N ARG A 102 4.64 4.15 -12.14
CA ARG A 102 3.73 4.83 -13.06
C ARG A 102 2.95 3.84 -13.94
N GLU A 103 3.61 2.80 -14.44
CA GLU A 103 2.95 1.72 -15.20
C GLU A 103 1.92 0.96 -14.33
N HIS A 104 2.29 0.68 -13.08
CA HIS A 104 1.41 0.13 -12.07
C HIS A 104 0.15 0.98 -11.86
N LEU A 105 0.28 2.31 -11.76
CA LEU A 105 -0.87 3.21 -11.62
C LEU A 105 -1.81 3.15 -12.84
N GLY A 106 -1.27 3.03 -14.05
CA GLY A 106 -2.08 2.83 -15.27
C GLY A 106 -2.84 1.51 -15.23
N THR A 107 -2.17 0.42 -14.83
CA THR A 107 -2.80 -0.90 -14.70
C THR A 107 -3.92 -0.90 -13.65
N LEU A 108 -3.71 -0.25 -12.50
CA LEU A 108 -4.76 -0.08 -11.49
C LEU A 108 -5.96 0.70 -12.04
N GLN A 109 -5.71 1.76 -12.81
CA GLN A 109 -6.77 2.54 -13.44
C GLN A 109 -7.60 1.68 -14.39
N ASP A 110 -6.97 0.88 -15.25
CA ASP A 110 -7.66 -0.02 -16.18
C ASP A 110 -8.50 -1.08 -15.46
N LEU A 111 -8.02 -1.58 -14.32
CA LEU A 111 -8.78 -2.52 -13.47
C LEU A 111 -10.04 -1.88 -12.88
N LEU A 112 -9.98 -0.58 -12.54
CA LEU A 112 -11.06 0.21 -11.94
C LEU A 112 -12.06 0.78 -12.95
N VAL A 113 -11.65 1.06 -14.20
CA VAL A 113 -12.55 1.59 -15.25
C VAL A 113 -13.70 0.63 -15.55
N TRP A 114 -13.45 -0.66 -15.44
CA TRP A 114 -14.50 -1.64 -15.61
C TRP A 114 -15.46 -1.64 -14.44
N GLN A 115 -16.75 -1.58 -14.74
CA GLN A 115 -17.80 -1.73 -13.76
C GLN A 115 -18.70 -2.93 -14.09
N PRO A 116 -19.07 -3.72 -13.08
CA PRO A 116 -20.01 -4.82 -13.27
C PRO A 116 -21.39 -4.29 -13.68
N LYS A 117 -22.00 -4.93 -14.68
CA LYS A 117 -23.39 -4.68 -15.08
C LYS A 117 -24.32 -5.59 -14.28
N GLY A 118 -25.46 -5.06 -13.84
CA GLY A 118 -26.52 -5.86 -13.19
C GLY A 118 -26.67 -5.67 -11.67
N GLY A 119 -27.79 -6.16 -11.13
CA GLY A 119 -28.20 -5.95 -9.73
C GLY A 119 -27.46 -6.79 -8.68
N HIS A 120 -26.68 -7.79 -9.11
CA HIS A 120 -25.95 -8.74 -8.26
C HIS A 120 -24.45 -8.42 -8.10
N ALA A 121 -24.07 -7.18 -8.42
CA ALA A 121 -22.69 -6.69 -8.35
C ALA A 121 -22.17 -6.42 -6.91
N SER A 122 -22.86 -6.87 -5.87
CA SER A 122 -22.56 -6.47 -4.49
C SER A 122 -21.17 -6.86 -3.99
N PRO A 123 -20.57 -8.01 -4.36
CA PRO A 123 -19.17 -8.29 -4.00
C PRO A 123 -18.21 -7.21 -4.51
N TYR A 124 -18.43 -6.72 -5.74
CA TYR A 124 -17.64 -5.62 -6.30
C TYR A 124 -17.97 -4.28 -5.63
N ARG A 125 -19.23 -4.02 -5.27
CA ARG A 125 -19.61 -2.78 -4.56
C ARG A 125 -19.06 -2.72 -3.14
N GLU A 126 -18.98 -3.85 -2.43
CA GLU A 126 -18.28 -3.94 -1.15
C GLU A 126 -16.81 -3.57 -1.33
N PHE A 127 -16.14 -4.17 -2.33
CA PHE A 127 -14.77 -3.85 -2.67
C PHE A 127 -14.56 -2.36 -3.01
N GLU A 128 -15.37 -1.80 -3.92
CA GLU A 128 -15.33 -0.39 -4.32
C GLU A 128 -15.49 0.53 -3.10
N PHE A 129 -16.45 0.21 -2.23
CA PHE A 129 -16.65 0.95 -0.98
C PHE A 129 -15.42 0.91 -0.08
N LEU A 130 -14.76 -0.24 0.06
CA LEU A 130 -13.57 -0.39 0.89
C LEU A 130 -12.36 0.39 0.38
N ILE A 131 -12.17 0.45 -0.95
CA ILE A 131 -11.02 1.17 -1.55
C ILE A 131 -11.27 2.68 -1.70
N ALA A 132 -12.54 3.12 -1.79
CA ALA A 132 -12.89 4.53 -1.93
C ALA A 132 -13.08 5.23 -0.58
N THR A 133 -13.49 4.50 0.46
CA THR A 133 -13.75 5.07 1.79
C THR A 133 -12.48 5.13 2.61
N HIS A 134 -12.24 6.27 3.25
CA HIS A 134 -11.04 6.53 4.03
C HIS A 134 -11.37 6.81 5.49
N ASN A 135 -10.50 6.36 6.39
CA ASN A 135 -10.52 6.70 7.80
C ASN A 135 -9.96 8.12 8.05
N GLU A 136 -9.91 8.51 9.31
CA GLU A 136 -9.45 9.84 9.74
C GLU A 136 -7.98 10.13 9.41
N LYS A 137 -7.16 9.08 9.33
CA LYS A 137 -5.74 9.17 8.95
C LYS A 137 -5.55 9.20 7.43
N GLY A 138 -6.64 9.10 6.66
CA GLY A 138 -6.58 9.02 5.21
C GLY A 138 -6.14 7.66 4.69
N GLN A 139 -6.31 6.59 5.47
CA GLN A 139 -6.08 5.21 5.06
C GLN A 139 -7.41 4.63 4.56
N THR A 140 -7.39 3.80 3.53
CA THR A 140 -8.63 3.16 3.03
C THR A 140 -9.18 2.16 4.05
N LEU A 141 -10.48 1.89 4.02
CA LEU A 141 -11.05 0.81 4.84
C LEU A 141 -10.50 -0.56 4.42
N ALA A 142 -10.13 -0.71 3.14
CA ALA A 142 -9.38 -1.88 2.67
C ALA A 142 -8.05 -2.02 3.43
N TRP A 143 -7.30 -0.93 3.64
CA TRP A 143 -6.10 -0.94 4.48
C TRP A 143 -6.44 -1.35 5.91
N GLU A 144 -7.47 -0.77 6.54
CA GLU A 144 -7.84 -1.14 7.92
C GLU A 144 -8.18 -2.62 8.06
N LYS A 145 -8.92 -3.18 7.09
CA LYS A 145 -9.30 -4.60 7.05
C LYS A 145 -8.08 -5.53 7.12
N HIS A 146 -6.98 -5.17 6.47
CA HIS A 146 -5.78 -6.02 6.41
C HIS A 146 -4.76 -5.76 7.54
N GLN A 147 -5.06 -4.81 8.44
CA GLN A 147 -4.17 -4.47 9.55
C GLN A 147 -3.95 -5.66 10.49
N TYR A 148 -5.03 -6.37 10.83
CA TYR A 148 -4.98 -7.56 11.68
C TYR A 148 -4.10 -8.65 11.04
N ASP A 149 -4.31 -8.95 9.76
CA ASP A 149 -3.52 -9.97 9.03
C ASP A 149 -2.04 -9.60 8.95
N CYS A 150 -1.70 -8.31 8.81
CA CYS A 150 -0.32 -7.86 8.85
C CYS A 150 0.30 -8.11 10.23
N ALA A 151 -0.42 -7.76 11.31
CA ALA A 151 0.05 -7.98 12.68
C ALA A 151 0.23 -9.48 13.00
N MET A 152 -0.75 -10.32 12.64
CA MET A 152 -0.71 -11.77 12.91
C MET A 152 0.40 -12.51 12.18
N ARG A 153 0.87 -11.97 11.04
CA ARG A 153 2.04 -12.50 10.31
C ARG A 153 3.38 -11.97 10.84
N GLY A 154 3.38 -11.26 11.97
CA GLY A 154 4.59 -10.64 12.54
C GLY A 154 5.03 -9.35 11.85
N GLY A 155 4.17 -8.75 11.03
CA GLY A 155 4.43 -7.51 10.32
C GLY A 155 4.42 -6.27 11.22
N CYS A 156 4.70 -5.11 10.63
CA CYS A 156 4.89 -3.86 11.38
C CYS A 156 3.62 -3.35 12.06
N CYS A 157 2.42 -3.79 11.66
CA CYS A 157 1.17 -3.43 12.35
C CYS A 157 1.04 -3.99 13.76
N GLY A 158 1.78 -5.05 14.10
CA GLY A 158 1.80 -5.62 15.46
C GLY A 158 2.85 -4.99 16.39
N ARG A 159 3.57 -3.96 15.92
CA ARG A 159 4.72 -3.37 16.62
C ARG A 159 4.41 -1.95 17.07
N ALA A 160 5.09 -1.49 18.13
CA ALA A 160 4.89 -0.15 18.69
C ALA A 160 5.22 0.99 17.68
N TYR A 161 6.19 0.76 16.78
CA TYR A 161 6.59 1.72 15.73
C TYR A 161 6.36 1.11 14.34
N GLY A 162 5.12 1.15 13.87
CA GLY A 162 4.71 0.52 12.61
C GLY A 162 4.82 1.45 11.41
N CYS A 163 5.76 1.17 10.48
CA CYS A 163 5.89 1.92 9.22
C CYS A 163 4.61 1.90 8.36
N CYS A 164 3.73 0.91 8.55
CA CYS A 164 2.44 0.81 7.85
C CYS A 164 1.47 1.96 8.14
N SER A 165 1.62 2.61 9.31
CA SER A 165 0.81 3.79 9.67
C SER A 165 1.34 5.10 9.08
N GLN A 166 2.52 5.07 8.45
CA GLN A 166 3.10 6.21 7.77
C GLN A 166 2.81 6.12 6.27
N PRO A 167 2.64 7.26 5.58
CA PRO A 167 2.54 7.24 4.13
C PRO A 167 3.86 6.74 3.52
N LEU A 168 3.74 5.84 2.54
CA LEU A 168 4.84 5.41 1.68
C LEU A 168 5.16 6.47 0.63
N GLN A 169 4.15 7.21 0.21
CA GLN A 169 4.28 8.35 -0.68
C GLN A 169 3.25 9.41 -0.28
N GLU A 170 3.69 10.66 -0.14
CA GLU A 170 2.78 11.78 0.04
C GLU A 170 2.24 12.24 -1.32
N LEU A 171 0.95 12.58 -1.37
CA LEU A 171 0.27 13.03 -2.58
C LEU A 171 -0.45 14.34 -2.31
N TYR A 172 -0.56 15.19 -3.33
CA TYR A 172 -1.41 16.38 -3.31
C TYR A 172 -2.65 16.12 -4.17
N ILE A 173 -3.79 15.91 -3.51
CA ILE A 173 -5.05 15.61 -4.16
C ILE A 173 -5.75 16.94 -4.49
N PRO A 174 -6.00 17.24 -5.78
CA PRO A 174 -6.73 18.44 -6.16
C PRO A 174 -8.20 18.31 -5.72
N LEU A 175 -8.73 19.38 -5.11
CA LEU A 175 -10.13 19.50 -4.75
C LEU A 175 -10.87 20.40 -5.75
N SER A 176 -12.19 20.23 -5.85
CA SER A 176 -13.06 20.99 -6.76
C SER A 176 -12.99 22.52 -6.57
N ASN A 177 -12.56 22.98 -5.39
CA ASN A 177 -12.41 24.40 -5.05
C ASN A 177 -10.99 24.95 -5.30
N ARG A 178 -10.20 24.32 -6.21
CA ARG A 178 -8.80 24.65 -6.51
C ARG A 178 -7.84 24.56 -5.31
N LYS A 179 -8.28 24.06 -4.16
CA LYS A 179 -7.40 23.74 -3.04
C LYS A 179 -6.80 22.35 -3.24
N GLN A 180 -5.67 22.10 -2.59
CA GLN A 180 -5.08 20.76 -2.55
C GLN A 180 -5.22 20.21 -1.14
N LYS A 181 -5.57 18.93 -1.04
CA LYS A 181 -5.51 18.19 0.22
C LYS A 181 -4.27 17.31 0.18
N LYS A 182 -3.44 17.41 1.22
CA LYS A 182 -2.37 16.45 1.44
C LYS A 182 -2.98 15.08 1.76
N GLY A 183 -2.67 14.10 0.94
CA GLY A 183 -3.02 12.70 1.11
C GLY A 183 -1.76 11.84 1.15
N GLY A 184 -1.94 10.53 1.30
CA GLY A 184 -0.84 9.60 1.31
C GLY A 184 -1.25 8.25 0.75
N VAL A 185 -0.29 7.57 0.10
CA VAL A 185 -0.40 6.16 -0.23
C VAL A 185 0.05 5.37 0.99
N TYR A 186 -0.85 4.56 1.51
CA TYR A 186 -0.60 3.68 2.65
C TYR A 186 -0.54 2.23 2.19
N GLY A 187 0.25 1.41 2.88
CA GLY A 187 0.39 0.00 2.58
C GLY A 187 0.79 -0.82 3.80
N HIS A 188 0.42 -2.09 3.78
CA HIS A 188 0.95 -3.09 4.74
C HIS A 188 2.27 -3.64 4.27
N CYS A 189 3.03 -4.24 5.18
CA CYS A 189 4.33 -4.83 4.88
C CYS A 189 4.28 -5.76 3.67
N THR A 190 5.25 -5.59 2.78
CA THR A 190 5.59 -6.54 1.73
C THR A 190 6.99 -7.09 2.00
N ARG A 191 7.49 -7.98 1.14
CA ARG A 191 8.89 -8.46 1.18
C ARG A 191 9.94 -7.34 1.04
N GLU A 192 9.50 -6.17 0.58
CA GLU A 192 10.34 -4.99 0.37
C GLU A 192 10.40 -4.05 1.59
N CYS A 193 9.62 -4.33 2.62
CA CYS A 193 9.53 -3.47 3.79
C CYS A 193 10.84 -3.50 4.58
N LEU A 194 11.62 -2.41 4.52
CA LEU A 194 12.90 -2.29 5.23
C LEU A 194 12.79 -2.58 6.74
N CYS A 195 11.72 -2.11 7.40
CA CYS A 195 11.50 -2.37 8.83
C CYS A 195 11.26 -3.86 9.15
N CYS A 196 10.58 -4.59 8.26
CA CYS A 196 10.43 -6.04 8.40
C CYS A 196 11.77 -6.74 8.15
N ASN A 197 12.47 -6.38 7.07
CA ASN A 197 13.71 -7.03 6.67
C ASN A 197 14.80 -6.89 7.74
N ARG A 198 14.99 -5.68 8.28
CA ARG A 198 15.92 -5.42 9.40
C ARG A 198 15.54 -6.19 10.67
N PHE A 199 14.25 -6.31 10.98
CA PHE A 199 13.81 -7.04 12.18
C PHE A 199 13.99 -8.55 12.06
N HIS A 200 13.71 -9.12 10.89
CA HIS A 200 13.87 -10.55 10.65
C HIS A 200 15.32 -10.94 10.29
N GLY A 201 16.19 -9.97 10.01
CA GLY A 201 17.59 -10.20 9.63
C GLY A 201 17.73 -10.88 8.27
N CYS A 202 16.70 -10.84 7.42
CA CYS A 202 16.70 -11.49 6.13
C CYS A 202 15.97 -10.64 5.09
N TYR A 203 16.46 -10.71 3.85
CA TYR A 203 15.85 -10.05 2.72
C TYR A 203 15.77 -10.98 1.51
N ASP A 204 14.54 -11.37 1.20
CA ASP A 204 14.16 -12.12 0.01
C ASP A 204 13.32 -11.22 -0.90
N PRO A 205 13.92 -10.60 -1.95
CA PRO A 205 13.25 -9.63 -2.79
C PRO A 205 11.96 -10.17 -3.44
N ASP A 206 10.98 -9.30 -3.63
CA ASP A 206 9.76 -9.59 -4.38
C ASP A 206 10.12 -9.90 -5.85
N ALA A 207 9.84 -11.12 -6.28
CA ALA A 207 10.17 -11.63 -7.61
C ALA A 207 9.48 -10.89 -8.76
N ARG A 208 8.46 -10.05 -8.46
CA ARG A 208 7.76 -9.22 -9.45
C ARG A 208 8.49 -7.91 -9.75
N LEU A 209 9.52 -7.59 -8.98
CA LEU A 209 10.30 -6.36 -9.13
C LEU A 209 11.64 -6.66 -9.80
N PRO A 210 12.27 -5.67 -10.45
CA PRO A 210 13.60 -5.84 -11.06
C PRO A 210 14.62 -6.39 -10.05
N GLU A 211 15.61 -7.13 -10.54
CA GLU A 211 16.67 -7.66 -9.69
C GLU A 211 17.41 -6.54 -8.96
N ILE A 212 17.76 -6.81 -7.70
CA ILE A 212 18.49 -5.88 -6.85
C ILE A 212 19.96 -6.30 -6.79
N ASP A 213 20.86 -5.32 -6.76
CA ASP A 213 22.30 -5.57 -6.60
C ASP A 213 22.57 -6.39 -5.32
N PRO A 214 23.40 -7.44 -5.37
CA PRO A 214 23.78 -8.23 -4.20
C PRO A 214 24.29 -7.41 -3.02
N ALA A 215 25.00 -6.29 -3.29
CA ALA A 215 25.47 -5.39 -2.24
C ALA A 215 24.32 -4.72 -1.49
N PHE A 216 23.28 -4.26 -2.22
CA PHE A 216 22.07 -3.71 -1.60
C PHE A 216 21.31 -4.79 -0.83
N ARG A 217 21.27 -6.02 -1.36
CA ARG A 217 20.58 -7.12 -0.68
C ARG A 217 21.14 -7.34 0.73
N LYS A 218 22.45 -7.23 0.88
CA LYS A 218 23.14 -7.33 2.18
C LYS A 218 22.80 -6.14 3.08
N ALA A 219 22.87 -4.90 2.57
CA ALA A 219 22.59 -3.69 3.34
C ALA A 219 21.15 -3.59 3.87
N VAL A 220 20.16 -4.14 3.15
CA VAL A 220 18.74 -4.15 3.55
C VAL A 220 18.47 -5.13 4.70
N ALA A 221 19.22 -6.24 4.78
CA ALA A 221 19.04 -7.25 5.82
C ALA A 221 19.61 -6.83 7.19
N GLY A 222 20.60 -5.92 7.20
CA GLY A 222 21.35 -5.54 8.40
C GLY A 222 22.76 -6.09 8.38
#